data_AF-A0A2D2LXN2-F1
#
_entry.id   AF-A0A2D2LXN2-F1
#
_cell.length_a   1.000
_cell.length_b   1.000
_cell.length_c   1.000
_cell.angle_alpha   90.00
_cell.angle_beta   90.00
_cell.angle_gamma   90.00
#
_symmetry.space_group_name_H-M   'P 1'
#
loop_
_entity.id
_entity.type
_entity.pdbx_description
1 polymer ?
#
loop_
_entity_poly.entity_id
_entity_poly.type
_entity_poly.pdbx_seq_one_letter_code
_entity_poly.pdbx_strand_id
1 'polypeptide(L)'
;MYAVNLNLSDTLIQKAQTKGLTLQTYFDDNAVNPRKIEGNLGTLVGGGTVYCDVCYPNDIAVSPDINEAMANFCRYHGLDMSRVVWMPIHFFRRAESSKSLGCLFGYHTKADYLIDDIAYRCIKPQDWRIEDDLFGFIYATYEQVFAEYNVKAMSDGVLAQTYEQLSREIKDFEKWSNGYVYGIQVSDKFGSLESQWGVYDYEMETIATDLVEQCNARKKNPCNA
;
A
#
# COMPACT_ATOMS: atom_id res chain seq x y z
N MET A 1 -8.33 -1.28 20.00
CA MET A 1 -6.95 -1.00 19.59
C MET A 1 -5.98 -1.85 20.39
N TYR A 2 -5.20 -2.68 19.71
CA TYR A 2 -4.13 -3.46 20.33
C TYR A 2 -2.84 -2.64 20.21
N ALA A 3 -2.19 -2.36 21.34
CA ALA A 3 -0.86 -1.77 21.32
C ALA A 3 0.10 -2.76 20.64
N VAL A 4 0.91 -2.26 19.73
CA VAL A 4 1.90 -3.04 19.01
C VAL A 4 3.26 -2.50 19.42
N ASN A 5 4.18 -3.38 19.78
CA ASN A 5 5.59 -3.01 19.92
C ASN A 5 6.20 -3.02 18.51
N LEU A 6 5.95 -1.97 17.73
CA LEU A 6 6.61 -1.78 16.45
C LEU A 6 7.97 -1.11 16.64
N ASN A 7 8.84 -1.32 15.66
CA ASN A 7 10.23 -0.89 15.65
C ASN A 7 10.39 0.63 15.47
N LEU A 8 9.80 1.45 16.35
CA LEU A 8 10.37 2.79 16.56
C LEU A 8 11.77 2.61 17.15
N SER A 9 12.73 3.42 16.72
CA SER A 9 14.09 3.24 17.22
C SER A 9 14.19 3.49 18.73
N ASP A 10 15.05 2.73 19.41
CA ASP A 10 15.35 2.97 20.83
C ASP A 10 15.80 4.42 21.08
N THR A 11 16.51 5.01 20.12
CA THR A 11 16.93 6.41 20.14
C THR A 11 15.74 7.36 20.20
N LEU A 12 14.71 7.14 19.38
CA LEU A 12 13.51 7.98 19.38
C LEU A 12 12.68 7.78 20.67
N ILE A 13 12.54 6.53 21.12
CA ILE A 13 11.83 6.21 22.36
C ILE A 13 12.52 6.90 23.55
N GLN A 14 13.84 6.80 23.66
CA GLN A 14 14.63 7.48 24.69
C GLN A 14 14.50 9.00 24.58
N LYS A 15 14.58 9.55 23.36
CA LYS A 15 14.40 10.99 23.11
C LYS A 15 13.03 11.48 23.60
N ALA A 16 11.95 10.75 23.35
CA ALA A 16 10.63 11.07 23.88
C ALA A 16 10.61 11.01 25.43
N GLN A 17 11.18 9.96 26.02
CA GLN A 17 11.23 9.77 27.47
C GLN A 17 11.99 10.90 28.18
N THR A 18 13.12 11.38 27.64
CA THR A 18 13.86 12.52 28.23
C THR A 18 13.06 13.82 28.27
N LYS A 19 12.02 13.94 27.43
CA LYS A 19 11.08 15.06 27.39
C LYS A 19 9.84 14.83 28.27
N GLY A 20 9.82 13.73 29.03
CA GLY A 20 8.67 13.29 29.81
C GLY A 20 7.47 12.96 28.94
N LEU A 21 7.70 12.34 27.78
CA LEU A 21 6.70 11.88 26.83
C LEU A 21 6.79 10.36 26.69
N THR A 22 5.67 9.74 26.34
CA THR A 22 5.56 8.31 26.01
C THR A 22 5.02 8.19 24.58
N LEU A 23 5.64 7.29 23.81
CA LEU A 23 5.17 6.92 22.47
C LEU A 23 4.48 5.57 22.52
N GLN A 24 3.33 5.47 21.89
CA GLN A 24 2.60 4.21 21.71
C GLN A 24 2.19 4.07 20.26
N THR A 25 2.27 2.85 19.74
CA THR A 25 1.87 2.50 18.38
C THR A 25 0.76 1.47 18.41
N TYR A 26 -0.21 1.62 17.52
CA TYR A 26 -1.40 0.77 17.42
C TYR A 26 -1.60 0.36 15.97
N PHE A 27 -2.18 -0.82 15.73
CA PHE A 27 -2.75 -1.09 14.41
C PHE A 27 -3.95 -0.17 14.18
N ASP A 28 -4.04 0.39 12.98
CA ASP A 28 -5.21 1.13 12.52
C ASP A 28 -6.24 0.15 11.96
N ASP A 29 -7.26 -0.17 12.76
CA ASP A 29 -8.32 -1.11 12.40
C ASP A 29 -9.39 -0.48 11.49
N ASN A 30 -9.25 0.80 11.15
CA ASN A 30 -10.14 1.54 10.26
C ASN A 30 -9.36 2.37 9.22
N ALA A 31 -8.20 1.87 8.80
CA ALA A 31 -7.35 2.52 7.81
C ALA A 31 -8.09 2.74 6.50
N VAL A 32 -8.03 3.97 5.97
CA VAL A 32 -8.61 4.31 4.66
C VAL A 32 -7.87 3.53 3.57
N ASN A 33 -8.61 2.85 2.70
CA ASN A 33 -8.02 2.17 1.55
C ASN A 33 -7.33 3.20 0.64
N PRO A 34 -6.00 3.09 0.39
CA PRO A 34 -5.25 4.06 -0.43
C PRO A 34 -5.79 4.18 -1.85
N ARG A 35 -6.49 3.16 -2.35
CA ARG A 35 -7.14 3.16 -3.67
C ARG A 35 -8.39 4.04 -3.73
N LYS A 36 -8.96 4.39 -2.58
CA LYS A 36 -10.12 5.30 -2.47
C LYS A 36 -9.70 6.76 -2.26
N ILE A 37 -8.40 7.03 -2.22
CA ILE A 37 -7.85 8.38 -2.17
C ILE A 37 -7.69 8.87 -3.62
N GLU A 38 -8.01 10.15 -3.86
CA GLU A 38 -7.82 10.79 -5.17
C GLU A 38 -6.33 10.87 -5.54
N GLY A 39 -6.03 10.88 -6.84
CA GLY A 39 -4.66 11.07 -7.35
C GLY A 39 -3.87 9.80 -7.66
N ASN A 40 -4.48 8.61 -7.54
CA ASN A 40 -3.88 7.40 -8.10
C ASN A 40 -3.87 7.48 -9.63
N LEU A 41 -2.73 7.20 -10.26
CA LEU A 41 -2.58 7.12 -11.70
C LEU A 41 -3.17 5.80 -12.24
N GLY A 42 -2.85 4.70 -11.56
CA GLY A 42 -3.30 3.37 -11.96
C GLY A 42 -4.77 3.14 -11.65
N THR A 43 -5.36 2.18 -12.34
CA THR A 43 -6.65 1.56 -12.04
C THR A 43 -6.40 0.10 -11.67
N LEU A 44 -6.68 -0.25 -10.42
CA LEU A 44 -6.52 -1.59 -9.90
C LEU A 44 -7.75 -2.44 -10.25
N VAL A 45 -7.52 -3.53 -10.96
CA VAL A 45 -8.53 -4.51 -11.36
C VAL A 45 -8.35 -5.81 -10.57
N GLY A 46 -9.44 -6.35 -10.03
CA GLY A 46 -9.40 -7.61 -9.29
C GLY A 46 -10.78 -8.20 -8.99
N GLY A 47 -10.80 -9.29 -8.23
CA GLY A 47 -12.04 -9.92 -7.74
C GLY A 47 -12.57 -9.28 -6.45
N GLY A 48 -13.59 -8.43 -6.54
CA GLY A 48 -14.34 -7.93 -5.37
C GLY A 48 -14.14 -6.44 -5.06
N THR A 49 -15.24 -5.75 -4.76
CA THR A 49 -15.37 -4.29 -4.80
C THR A 49 -14.64 -3.53 -3.69
N VAL A 50 -14.25 -4.23 -2.63
CA VAL A 50 -13.61 -3.62 -1.45
C VAL A 50 -12.13 -3.33 -1.71
N TYR A 51 -11.49 -4.13 -2.56
CA TYR A 51 -10.03 -4.20 -2.68
C TYR A 51 -9.49 -3.64 -4.00
N CYS A 52 -10.36 -3.29 -4.94
CA CYS A 52 -9.96 -2.79 -6.25
C CYS A 52 -10.77 -1.54 -6.63
N ASP A 53 -10.34 -0.90 -7.71
CA ASP A 53 -11.04 0.24 -8.30
C ASP A 53 -12.16 -0.25 -9.20
N VAL A 54 -11.88 -1.30 -9.98
CA VAL A 54 -12.79 -1.93 -10.91
C VAL A 54 -12.77 -3.44 -10.69
N CYS A 55 -13.94 -4.05 -10.54
CA CYS A 55 -14.03 -5.51 -10.48
C CYS A 55 -14.04 -6.10 -11.89
N TYR A 56 -13.55 -7.33 -12.02
CA TYR A 56 -13.88 -8.12 -13.22
C TYR A 56 -15.42 -8.19 -13.38
N PRO A 57 -15.94 -7.85 -14.56
CA PRO A 57 -17.33 -8.12 -14.90
C PRO A 57 -17.62 -9.63 -14.79
N ASN A 58 -18.80 -9.99 -14.28
CA ASN A 58 -19.20 -11.39 -14.07
C ASN A 58 -19.26 -12.21 -15.37
N ASP A 59 -19.32 -11.53 -16.52
CA ASP A 59 -19.36 -12.09 -17.87
C ASP A 59 -17.99 -12.15 -18.56
N ILE A 60 -16.92 -11.67 -17.91
CA ILE A 60 -15.55 -11.90 -18.39
C ILE A 60 -15.05 -13.23 -17.83
N ALA A 61 -14.66 -14.14 -18.72
CA ALA A 61 -13.85 -15.28 -18.34
C ALA A 61 -12.49 -14.78 -17.84
N VAL A 62 -12.31 -14.76 -16.52
CA VAL A 62 -11.01 -14.52 -15.88
C VAL A 62 -10.15 -15.75 -16.15
N SER A 63 -9.26 -15.63 -17.15
CA SER A 63 -8.31 -16.69 -17.47
C SER A 63 -7.30 -16.83 -16.33
N PRO A 64 -6.83 -18.05 -16.01
CA PRO A 64 -5.68 -18.24 -15.14
C PRO A 64 -4.39 -17.64 -15.73
N ASP A 65 -4.33 -17.37 -17.03
CA ASP A 65 -3.26 -16.58 -17.64
C ASP A 65 -3.58 -15.08 -17.50
N ILE A 66 -2.73 -14.36 -16.76
CA ILE A 66 -2.92 -12.93 -16.48
C ILE A 66 -2.90 -12.06 -17.75
N ASN A 67 -2.14 -12.46 -18.78
CA ASN A 67 -2.10 -11.73 -20.05
C ASN A 67 -3.42 -11.91 -20.80
N GLU A 68 -4.00 -13.12 -20.78
CA GLU A 68 -5.31 -13.37 -21.37
C GLU A 68 -6.41 -12.65 -20.60
N ALA A 69 -6.34 -12.64 -19.26
CA ALA A 69 -7.26 -11.87 -18.42
C ALA A 69 -7.22 -10.38 -18.74
N MET A 70 -6.03 -9.78 -18.88
CA MET A 70 -5.86 -8.39 -19.30
C MET A 70 -6.40 -8.14 -20.72
N ALA A 71 -6.10 -9.04 -21.67
CA ALA A 71 -6.61 -8.92 -23.04
C ALA A 71 -8.14 -9.00 -23.11
N ASN A 72 -8.75 -9.89 -22.33
CA ASN A 72 -10.21 -10.02 -22.23
C ASN A 72 -10.83 -8.77 -21.60
N PHE A 73 -10.22 -8.22 -20.54
CA PHE A 73 -10.64 -6.96 -19.93
C PHE A 73 -10.57 -5.80 -20.93
N CYS A 74 -9.45 -5.64 -21.63
CA CYS A 74 -9.30 -4.61 -22.66
C CYS A 74 -10.36 -4.73 -23.76
N ARG A 75 -10.60 -5.94 -24.27
CA ARG A 75 -11.62 -6.20 -25.29
C ARG A 75 -13.02 -5.81 -24.81
N TYR A 76 -13.35 -6.15 -23.57
CA TYR A 76 -14.65 -5.84 -22.97
C TYR A 76 -14.86 -4.33 -22.82
N HIS A 77 -13.85 -3.60 -22.35
CA HIS A 77 -13.91 -2.17 -22.12
C HIS A 77 -13.58 -1.31 -23.35
N GLY A 78 -13.30 -1.93 -24.50
CA GLY A 78 -12.91 -1.22 -25.72
C GLY A 78 -11.56 -0.50 -25.60
N LEU A 79 -10.66 -1.00 -24.75
CA LEU A 79 -9.30 -0.48 -24.58
C LEU A 79 -8.35 -1.13 -25.61
N ASP A 80 -7.47 -0.31 -26.18
CA ASP A 80 -6.37 -0.78 -27.02
C ASP A 80 -5.20 -1.22 -26.12
N MET A 81 -4.96 -2.53 -26.05
CA MET A 81 -3.91 -3.11 -25.20
C MET A 81 -2.50 -2.58 -25.53
N SER A 82 -2.26 -2.10 -26.76
CA SER A 82 -0.99 -1.47 -27.15
C SER A 82 -0.80 -0.04 -26.61
N ARG A 83 -1.88 0.54 -26.05
CA ARG A 83 -1.93 1.89 -25.46
C ARG A 83 -2.19 1.86 -23.97
N VAL A 84 -1.78 0.79 -23.30
CA VAL A 84 -1.94 0.61 -21.86
C VAL A 84 -0.61 0.17 -21.27
N VAL A 85 -0.20 0.84 -20.19
CA VAL A 85 0.88 0.39 -19.31
C VAL A 85 0.23 -0.38 -18.17
N TRP A 86 0.67 -1.61 -17.90
CA TRP A 86 0.04 -2.43 -16.87
C TRP A 86 1.04 -3.33 -16.17
N MET A 87 0.69 -3.74 -14.95
CA MET A 87 1.47 -4.66 -14.13
C MET A 87 0.55 -5.73 -13.54
N PRO A 88 0.93 -7.02 -13.61
CA PRO A 88 0.19 -8.09 -12.98
C PRO A 88 0.27 -7.97 -11.45
N ILE A 89 -0.80 -8.39 -10.78
CA ILE A 89 -0.91 -8.42 -9.33
C ILE A 89 -1.45 -9.78 -8.89
N HIS A 90 -0.79 -10.36 -7.89
CA HIS A 90 -1.16 -11.63 -7.31
C HIS A 90 -1.60 -11.39 -5.87
N PHE A 91 -2.87 -11.64 -5.58
CA PHE A 91 -3.37 -11.57 -4.22
C PHE A 91 -3.43 -13.00 -3.65
N PHE A 92 -2.83 -13.20 -2.47
CA PHE A 92 -2.93 -14.48 -1.78
C PHE A 92 -3.90 -14.36 -0.61
N ARG A 93 -5.00 -15.11 -0.67
CA ARG A 93 -5.91 -15.25 0.47
C ARG A 93 -5.35 -16.30 1.43
N ARG A 94 -5.02 -15.89 2.66
CA ARG A 94 -4.64 -16.82 3.71
C ARG A 94 -5.88 -17.55 4.23
N ALA A 95 -5.86 -18.89 4.23
CA ALA A 95 -6.92 -19.70 4.79
C ALA A 95 -6.99 -19.53 6.32
N GLU A 96 -8.16 -19.07 6.75
CA GLU A 96 -8.81 -19.02 8.05
C GLU A 96 -8.14 -19.69 9.28
N SER A 97 -7.20 -18.98 9.89
CA SER A 97 -7.16 -18.85 11.35
C SER A 97 -6.79 -17.46 11.86
N SER A 98 -6.58 -16.50 10.97
CA SER A 98 -6.33 -15.09 11.31
C SER A 98 -6.87 -14.17 10.22
N LYS A 99 -7.68 -13.19 10.61
CA LYS A 99 -8.48 -12.27 9.79
C LYS A 99 -7.65 -11.23 8.98
N SER A 100 -6.56 -11.63 8.33
CA SER A 100 -5.74 -10.73 7.51
C SER A 100 -5.41 -11.37 6.16
N LEU A 101 -5.87 -10.74 5.08
CA LEU A 101 -5.39 -11.01 3.73
C LEU A 101 -3.93 -10.55 3.64
N GLY A 102 -3.10 -11.36 2.95
CA GLY A 102 -1.67 -11.15 2.80
C GLY A 102 -1.33 -11.05 1.32
N CYS A 103 -1.09 -9.88 0.75
CA CYS A 103 -0.46 -9.77 -0.57
C CYS A 103 1.00 -10.22 -0.47
N LEU A 104 1.43 -11.08 -1.39
CA LEU A 104 2.79 -11.57 -1.54
C LEU A 104 3.07 -11.55 -3.05
N PHE A 105 4.10 -10.83 -3.50
CA PHE A 105 4.47 -10.83 -4.92
C PHE A 105 5.66 -11.76 -5.18
N GLY A 106 5.54 -12.64 -6.17
CA GLY A 106 6.65 -13.38 -6.74
C GLY A 106 6.24 -14.34 -7.86
N TYR A 107 6.59 -14.06 -9.12
CA TYR A 107 7.69 -14.72 -9.86
C TYR A 107 7.79 -14.24 -11.33
N HIS A 108 9.01 -14.38 -11.84
CA HIS A 108 9.55 -13.97 -13.14
C HIS A 108 8.71 -14.26 -14.39
N THR A 109 8.65 -13.30 -15.30
CA THR A 109 8.68 -13.56 -16.74
C THR A 109 9.97 -12.96 -17.31
N LYS A 110 10.79 -13.78 -17.96
CA LYS A 110 11.99 -13.35 -18.71
C LYS A 110 11.61 -12.29 -19.74
N ALA A 111 11.96 -11.04 -19.47
CA ALA A 111 12.20 -9.99 -20.45
C ALA A 111 13.01 -8.87 -19.78
N ASP A 112 14.33 -9.08 -19.71
CA ASP A 112 15.41 -8.09 -19.77
C ASP A 112 15.25 -6.67 -19.16
N TYR A 113 14.59 -6.48 -18.02
CA TYR A 113 14.88 -5.35 -17.11
C TYR A 113 14.63 -5.78 -15.66
N LEU A 114 15.68 -6.28 -15.00
CA LEU A 114 15.68 -6.59 -13.57
C LEU A 114 15.74 -5.27 -12.77
N ILE A 115 14.68 -4.97 -12.03
CA ILE A 115 14.74 -4.06 -10.87
C ILE A 115 14.55 -4.94 -9.64
N ASP A 116 15.68 -5.22 -8.99
CA ASP A 116 15.94 -5.77 -7.66
C ASP A 116 15.00 -6.85 -7.06
N ASP A 117 15.62 -8.00 -6.81
CA ASP A 117 15.12 -9.12 -6.00
C ASP A 117 14.69 -8.66 -4.60
N ILE A 118 13.38 -8.70 -4.31
CA ILE A 118 12.88 -8.65 -2.94
C ILE A 118 11.86 -9.77 -2.72
N ALA A 119 12.34 -10.88 -2.15
CA ALA A 119 11.49 -11.93 -1.61
C ALA A 119 11.16 -11.61 -0.14
N TYR A 120 9.92 -11.23 0.16
CA TYR A 120 9.48 -11.09 1.55
C TYR A 120 9.08 -12.45 2.14
N ARG A 121 9.66 -12.75 3.32
CA ARG A 121 9.49 -13.97 4.09
C ARG A 121 8.55 -13.69 5.26
N CYS A 122 7.34 -14.26 5.27
CA CYS A 122 6.52 -14.26 6.48
C CYS A 122 7.07 -15.27 7.50
N ILE A 123 7.32 -14.79 8.72
CA ILE A 123 7.88 -15.56 9.84
C ILE A 123 6.73 -16.27 10.59
N LYS A 124 6.27 -17.42 10.07
CA LYS A 124 6.04 -18.70 10.80
C LYS A 124 5.14 -19.66 10.00
N PRO A 125 5.46 -20.97 9.99
CA PRO A 125 4.82 -21.98 9.15
C PRO A 125 3.68 -22.70 9.88
N GLN A 126 2.58 -23.00 9.17
CA GLN A 126 2.00 -24.35 9.04
C GLN A 126 0.61 -24.30 8.39
N ASP A 127 0.46 -25.16 7.38
CA ASP A 127 -0.74 -25.81 6.86
C ASP A 127 -1.84 -25.03 6.09
N TRP A 128 -1.67 -25.08 4.75
CA TRP A 128 -2.60 -25.60 3.73
C TRP A 128 -3.64 -24.71 3.01
N ARG A 129 -3.73 -25.03 1.71
CA ARG A 129 -4.78 -24.83 0.68
C ARG A 129 -5.11 -23.42 0.22
N ILE A 130 -4.52 -23.09 -0.92
CA ILE A 130 -5.00 -22.13 -1.91
C ILE A 130 -6.33 -22.66 -2.43
N GLU A 131 -7.44 -21.97 -2.18
CA GLU A 131 -8.72 -22.25 -2.87
C GLU A 131 -9.26 -21.07 -3.70
N ASP A 132 -8.68 -19.86 -3.64
CA ASP A 132 -9.02 -18.79 -4.59
C ASP A 132 -7.80 -17.87 -4.79
N ASP A 133 -6.99 -18.15 -5.80
CA ASP A 133 -6.00 -17.20 -6.31
C ASP A 133 -6.76 -16.04 -6.96
N LEU A 134 -6.85 -14.92 -6.24
CA LEU A 134 -7.39 -13.72 -6.84
C LEU A 134 -6.25 -13.13 -7.69
N PHE A 135 -6.37 -13.28 -9.01
CA PHE A 135 -5.51 -12.61 -9.97
C PHE A 135 -6.06 -11.22 -10.25
N GLY A 136 -5.17 -10.24 -10.43
CA GLY A 136 -5.54 -8.88 -10.79
C GLY A 136 -4.41 -8.19 -11.53
N PHE A 137 -4.62 -6.94 -11.89
CA PHE A 137 -3.58 -6.10 -12.46
C PHE A 137 -3.88 -4.64 -12.15
N ILE A 138 -2.85 -3.80 -12.16
CA ILE A 138 -3.03 -2.35 -12.20
C ILE A 138 -2.68 -1.88 -13.60
N TYR A 139 -3.43 -0.92 -14.13
CA TYR A 139 -3.16 -0.37 -15.45
C TYR A 139 -3.36 1.13 -15.50
N ALA A 140 -2.66 1.79 -16.41
CA ALA A 140 -2.90 3.17 -16.80
C ALA A 140 -2.95 3.26 -18.34
N THR A 141 -3.97 3.92 -18.86
CA THR A 141 -4.07 4.24 -20.29
C THR A 141 -3.06 5.32 -20.67
N TYR A 142 -2.63 5.35 -21.92
CA TYR A 142 -1.73 6.41 -22.40
C TYR A 142 -2.35 7.80 -22.20
N GLU A 143 -3.67 7.93 -22.33
CA GLU A 143 -4.40 9.16 -22.08
C GLU A 143 -4.26 9.65 -20.63
N GLN A 144 -4.38 8.75 -19.65
CA GLN A 144 -4.15 9.06 -18.23
C GLN A 144 -2.69 9.48 -18.00
N VAL A 145 -1.74 8.72 -18.52
CA VAL A 145 -0.31 9.00 -18.40
C VAL A 145 0.06 10.36 -19.00
N PHE A 146 -0.50 10.69 -20.17
CA PHE A 146 -0.27 11.95 -20.86
C PHE A 146 -0.84 13.14 -20.09
N ALA A 147 -2.01 12.98 -19.47
CA ALA A 147 -2.60 13.98 -18.61
C ALA A 147 -1.77 14.19 -17.34
N GLU A 148 -1.39 13.11 -16.65
CA GLU A 148 -0.63 13.14 -15.39
C GLU A 148 0.73 13.83 -15.55
N TYR A 149 1.49 13.44 -16.58
CA TYR A 149 2.84 13.98 -16.79
C TYR A 149 2.88 15.19 -17.73
N ASN A 150 1.72 15.66 -18.21
CA ASN A 150 1.60 16.76 -19.17
C ASN A 150 2.49 16.57 -20.42
N VAL A 151 2.42 15.37 -21.01
CA VAL A 151 3.16 14.98 -22.23
C VAL A 151 2.22 14.61 -23.37
N LYS A 152 2.74 14.56 -24.60
CA LYS A 152 1.93 14.22 -25.81
C LYS A 152 2.30 12.89 -26.45
N ALA A 153 3.36 12.24 -25.96
CA ALA A 153 3.87 10.99 -26.49
C ALA A 153 4.52 10.18 -25.37
N MET A 154 4.47 8.85 -25.51
CA MET A 154 5.12 7.93 -24.59
C MET A 154 6.61 7.83 -24.96
N SER A 155 7.47 8.44 -24.15
CA SER A 155 8.91 8.22 -24.22
C SER A 155 9.33 7.12 -23.23
N ASP A 156 10.52 6.55 -23.40
CA ASP A 156 11.04 5.55 -22.47
C ASP A 156 11.13 6.08 -21.03
N GLY A 157 11.45 7.37 -20.86
CA GLY A 157 11.49 8.01 -19.56
C GLY A 157 10.10 8.12 -18.90
N VAL A 158 9.07 8.49 -19.67
CA VAL A 158 7.68 8.54 -19.19
C VAL A 158 7.17 7.14 -18.86
N LEU A 159 7.51 6.15 -19.69
CA LEU A 159 7.15 4.75 -19.47
C LEU A 159 7.75 4.23 -18.15
N ALA A 160 9.04 4.48 -17.93
CA ALA A 160 9.73 4.10 -16.69
C ALA A 160 9.11 4.78 -15.45
N GLN A 161 8.82 6.08 -15.53
CA GLN A 161 8.14 6.82 -14.46
C GLN A 161 6.74 6.25 -14.17
N THR A 162 6.00 5.86 -15.21
CA THR A 162 4.69 5.23 -15.08
C THR A 162 4.81 3.91 -14.32
N TYR A 163 5.76 3.03 -14.69
CA TYR A 163 5.98 1.77 -13.97
C TYR A 163 6.40 1.99 -12.51
N GLU A 164 7.26 2.98 -12.24
CA GLU A 164 7.64 3.32 -10.86
C GLU A 164 6.42 3.75 -10.04
N GLN A 165 5.55 4.59 -10.61
CA GLN A 165 4.33 5.05 -9.96
C GLN A 165 3.35 3.90 -9.71
N LEU A 166 3.09 3.06 -10.71
CA LEU A 166 2.22 1.88 -10.54
C LEU A 166 2.79 0.91 -9.49
N SER A 167 4.11 0.72 -9.46
CA SER A 167 4.78 -0.10 -8.44
C SER A 167 4.61 0.47 -7.03
N ARG A 168 4.69 1.79 -6.87
CA ARG A 168 4.44 2.47 -5.59
C ARG A 168 3.00 2.27 -5.14
N GLU A 169 2.03 2.49 -6.02
CA GLU A 169 0.61 2.28 -5.74
C GLU A 169 0.29 0.84 -5.33
N ILE A 170 0.94 -0.14 -5.96
CA ILE A 170 0.85 -1.54 -5.55
C ILE A 170 1.40 -1.74 -4.14
N LYS A 171 2.57 -1.18 -3.82
CA LYS A 171 3.20 -1.32 -2.50
C LYS A 171 2.36 -0.70 -1.38
N ASP A 172 1.77 0.46 -1.64
CA ASP A 172 0.89 1.13 -0.66
C ASP A 172 -0.37 0.29 -0.42
N PHE A 173 -0.98 -0.23 -1.50
CA PHE A 173 -2.11 -1.15 -1.39
C PHE A 173 -1.76 -2.47 -0.67
N GLU A 174 -0.60 -3.06 -0.96
CA GLU A 174 -0.08 -4.25 -0.28
C GLU A 174 0.03 -4.01 1.23
N LYS A 175 0.64 -2.90 1.64
CA LYS A 175 0.76 -2.57 3.07
C LYS A 175 -0.60 -2.40 3.72
N TRP A 176 -1.51 -1.68 3.07
CA TRP A 176 -2.87 -1.49 3.57
C TRP A 176 -3.62 -2.82 3.71
N SER A 177 -3.63 -3.64 2.66
CA SER A 177 -4.35 -4.93 2.64
C SER A 177 -3.79 -5.93 3.66
N ASN A 178 -2.49 -5.83 3.98
CA ASN A 178 -1.82 -6.62 5.00
C ASN A 178 -2.01 -6.09 6.43
N GLY A 179 -2.69 -4.96 6.61
CA GLY A 179 -2.88 -4.33 7.91
C GLY A 179 -1.62 -3.67 8.48
N TYR A 180 -0.64 -3.35 7.63
CA TYR A 180 0.57 -2.60 8.00
C TYR A 180 0.33 -1.08 7.99
N VAL A 181 -0.78 -0.67 8.60
CA VAL A 181 -1.17 0.72 8.80
C VAL A 181 -1.39 0.94 10.28
N TYR A 182 -0.86 2.06 10.78
CA TYR A 182 -0.67 2.27 12.20
C TYR A 182 -1.18 3.63 12.66
N GLY A 183 -1.52 3.69 13.94
CA GLY A 183 -1.65 4.92 14.70
C GLY A 183 -0.45 5.13 15.61
N ILE A 184 0.04 6.36 15.68
CA ILE A 184 1.05 6.82 16.63
C ILE A 184 0.37 7.75 17.62
N GLN A 185 0.54 7.48 18.91
CA GLN A 185 0.02 8.32 20.00
C GLN A 185 1.18 8.81 20.86
N VAL A 186 1.19 10.11 21.12
CA VAL A 186 2.10 10.74 22.09
C VAL A 186 1.31 11.09 23.35
N SER A 187 1.79 10.66 24.51
CA SER A 187 1.19 10.94 25.80
C SER A 187 2.21 11.47 26.80
N ASP A 188 1.74 12.07 27.89
CA ASP A 188 2.53 12.34 29.08
C ASP A 188 1.84 11.75 30.32
N LYS A 189 2.31 12.14 31.52
CA LYS A 189 1.76 11.64 32.78
C LYS A 189 0.30 12.04 33.04
N PHE A 190 -0.24 13.00 32.30
CA PHE A 190 -1.61 13.50 32.42
C PHE A 190 -2.57 12.92 31.39
N GLY A 191 -2.04 12.34 30.30
CA GLY A 191 -2.86 11.65 29.29
C GLY A 191 -2.32 11.81 27.87
N SER A 192 -3.20 11.56 26.90
CA SER A 192 -2.90 11.73 25.47
C SER A 192 -2.72 13.20 25.13
N LEU A 193 -1.66 13.51 24.39
CA LEU A 193 -1.39 14.86 23.88
C LEU A 193 -1.74 15.00 22.41
N GLU A 194 -1.35 14.03 21.59
CA GLU A 194 -1.54 14.06 20.13
C GLU A 194 -1.56 12.63 19.57
N SER A 195 -2.25 12.44 18.44
CA SER A 195 -2.20 11.18 17.71
C SER A 195 -2.32 11.37 16.20
N GLN A 196 -1.64 10.53 15.44
CA GLN A 196 -1.78 10.45 13.98
C GLN A 196 -2.07 9.01 13.56
N TRP A 197 -3.04 8.84 12.67
CA TRP A 197 -3.54 7.55 12.16
C TRP A 197 -3.29 7.44 10.66
N GLY A 198 -3.46 6.26 10.07
CA GLY A 198 -3.17 6.03 8.65
C GLY A 198 -1.68 6.05 8.29
N VAL A 199 -0.79 5.75 9.24
CA VAL A 199 0.66 5.83 9.03
C VAL A 199 1.23 4.49 8.58
N TYR A 200 2.00 4.45 7.50
CA TYR A 200 2.70 3.24 7.06
C TYR A 200 4.03 3.04 7.80
N ASP A 201 4.50 1.80 7.87
CA ASP A 201 5.74 1.40 8.60
C ASP A 201 6.97 2.25 8.26
N TYR A 202 7.18 2.56 6.98
CA TYR A 202 8.32 3.33 6.48
C TYR A 202 8.29 4.82 6.85
N GLU A 203 7.12 5.33 7.24
CA GLU A 203 6.92 6.73 7.64
C GLU A 203 6.92 6.90 9.17
N MET A 204 6.78 5.79 9.91
CA MET A 204 6.55 5.81 11.35
C MET A 204 7.61 6.61 12.11
N GLU A 205 8.89 6.40 11.81
CA GLU A 205 10.00 7.04 12.53
C GLU A 205 10.00 8.57 12.33
N THR A 206 9.77 9.00 11.08
CA THR A 206 9.71 10.42 10.71
C THR A 206 8.52 11.10 11.39
N ILE A 207 7.32 10.52 11.25
CA ILE A 207 6.09 11.08 11.81
C ILE A 207 6.13 11.10 13.35
N ALA A 208 6.60 10.02 13.98
CA ALA A 208 6.74 9.96 15.44
C ALA A 208 7.75 11.01 15.94
N THR A 209 8.85 11.25 15.21
CA THR A 209 9.81 12.30 15.55
C THR A 209 9.16 13.68 15.53
N ASP A 210 8.41 13.99 14.48
CA ASP A 210 7.73 15.27 14.32
C ASP A 210 6.67 15.49 15.41
N LEU A 211 5.87 14.47 15.71
CA LEU A 211 4.87 14.53 16.79
C LEU A 211 5.50 14.79 18.15
N VAL A 212 6.63 14.14 18.45
CA VAL A 212 7.38 14.37 19.71
C VAL A 212 7.89 15.80 19.80
N GLU A 213 8.43 16.36 18.71
CA GLU A 213 8.90 17.74 18.71
C GLU A 213 7.76 18.75 18.88
N GLN A 214 6.64 18.55 18.20
CA GLN A 214 5.44 19.38 18.34
C GLN A 214 4.89 19.35 19.77
N CYS A 215 4.72 18.17 20.37
CA CYS A 215 4.25 18.04 21.75
C CYS A 215 5.19 18.70 22.75
N ASN A 216 6.50 18.53 22.57
CA ASN A 216 7.51 19.16 23.42
C ASN A 216 7.52 20.69 23.30
N ALA A 217 7.34 21.23 22.09
CA ALA A 217 7.22 22.66 21.87
C ALA A 217 5.99 23.24 22.58
N ARG A 218 4.82 22.58 22.48
CA ARG A 218 3.58 22.98 23.19
C ARG A 218 3.76 22.97 24.71
N LYS A 219 4.44 21.95 25.27
CA LYS A 219 4.76 21.89 26.73
C LYS A 219 5.61 23.06 27.22
N LYS A 220 6.52 23.58 26.38
CA LYS A 220 7.38 24.73 26.75
C LYS A 220 6.65 26.06 26.65
N ASN A 221 5.63 26.17 25.81
CA ASN A 221 4.87 27.39 25.56
C ASN A 221 3.36 27.18 25.74
N PRO A 222 2.88 26.94 26.98
CA PRO A 222 1.47 26.63 27.23
C PRO A 222 0.49 27.77 26.89
N CYS A 223 0.97 29.00 26.68
CA CYS A 223 0.12 30.17 26.42
C CYS A 223 -0.29 30.37 24.94
N ASN A 224 0.19 29.52 24.01
CA ASN A 224 -0.11 29.63 22.56
C ASN A 224 -0.92 28.43 22.02
N ALA A 225 -1.52 27.62 22.89
CA ALA A 225 -2.30 26.43 22.55
C ALA A 225 -3.80 26.66 22.77
#